data_AF-A0AAD8NV74-F1
#
_entry.id   AF-A0AAD8NV74-F1
#
_cell.length_a   1.000
_cell.length_b   1.000
_cell.length_c   1.000
_cell.angle_alpha   90.00
_cell.angle_beta   90.00
_cell.angle_gamma   90.00
#
_symmetry.space_group_name_H-M   'P 1'
#
loop_
_entity.id
_entity.type
_entity.pdbx_description
1 polymer ?
#
loop_
_entity_poly.entity_id
_entity_poly.type
_entity_poly.pdbx_seq_one_letter_code
_entity_poly.pdbx_strand_id
1 'polypeptide(L)'
;MCLKVKYKSYIVDKYQEDNHPRFDEDLWLRASGGKNKGKVYGFNNVDDPSALITGIPSTSCSSTSYGSGGQDLEIQRLKGVIEGLVAEKENEKAEKEREKAEKEAMHERLTKIEAILKLVT
;
A
#
# COMPACT_ATOMS: atom_id res chain seq x y z
N MET A 1 -19.99 18.50 13.82
CA MET A 1 -20.59 18.33 12.47
C MET A 1 -19.81 17.28 11.68
N CYS A 2 -20.48 16.29 11.09
CA CYS A 2 -19.84 15.22 10.32
C CYS A 2 -19.35 15.71 8.95
N LEU A 3 -18.35 15.02 8.37
CA LEU A 3 -17.70 15.38 7.10
C LEU A 3 -18.71 15.59 5.96
N LYS A 4 -19.68 14.67 5.86
CA LYS A 4 -20.74 14.72 4.85
C LYS A 4 -21.60 15.99 4.95
N VAL A 5 -21.86 16.49 6.16
CA VAL A 5 -22.63 17.72 6.38
C VAL A 5 -21.81 18.95 6.01
N LYS A 6 -20.53 18.99 6.38
CA LYS A 6 -19.61 20.09 6.00
C LYS A 6 -19.45 20.18 4.48
N TYR A 7 -19.22 19.05 3.83
CA TYR A 7 -19.05 18.98 2.38
C TYR A 7 -20.31 19.45 1.64
N LYS A 8 -21.50 18.96 2.04
CA LYS A 8 -22.77 19.40 1.45
C LYS A 8 -23.02 20.90 1.62
N SER A 9 -22.71 21.47 2.78
CA SER A 9 -22.82 22.92 3.00
C SER A 9 -21.97 23.69 1.98
N TYR A 10 -20.71 23.28 1.78
CA TYR A 10 -19.84 23.96 0.82
C TYR A 10 -20.28 23.81 -0.64
N ILE A 11 -20.88 22.67 -1.00
CA ILE A 11 -21.44 22.47 -2.34
C ILE A 11 -22.60 23.45 -2.59
N VAL A 12 -23.51 23.58 -1.62
CA VAL A 12 -24.64 24.52 -1.69
C VAL A 12 -24.14 25.96 -1.76
N ASP A 13 -23.16 26.32 -0.93
CA ASP A 13 -22.60 27.68 -0.91
C ASP A 13 -21.89 28.06 -2.23
N LYS A 14 -21.19 27.11 -2.87
CA LYS A 14 -20.40 27.36 -4.07
C LYS A 14 -21.25 27.37 -5.34
N TYR A 15 -22.17 26.41 -5.47
CA TYR A 15 -22.89 26.19 -6.72
C TYR A 15 -24.30 26.81 -6.74
N GLN A 16 -24.87 27.15 -5.57
CA GLN A 16 -26.19 27.82 -5.38
C GLN A 16 -27.42 27.13 -6.01
N GLU A 17 -27.23 26.23 -6.97
CA GLU A 17 -28.20 25.39 -7.67
C GLU A 17 -27.71 23.93 -7.73
N ASP A 18 -28.63 23.01 -8.07
CA ASP A 18 -28.36 21.55 -8.19
C ASP A 18 -27.42 21.17 -9.35
N ASN A 19 -26.94 22.14 -10.14
CA ASN A 19 -25.93 21.93 -11.18
C ASN A 19 -24.51 22.00 -10.62
N HIS A 20 -24.16 21.02 -9.78
CA HIS A 20 -22.81 20.84 -9.28
C HIS A 20 -22.19 19.53 -9.80
N PRO A 21 -20.86 19.47 -10.00
CA PRO A 21 -20.20 18.22 -10.31
C PRO A 21 -20.48 17.18 -9.22
N ARG A 22 -20.48 15.90 -9.60
CA ARG A 22 -20.70 14.79 -8.66
C ARG A 22 -19.70 14.80 -7.50
N PHE A 23 -18.49 15.30 -7.73
CA PHE A 23 -17.42 15.42 -6.75
C PHE A 23 -16.57 16.66 -7.01
N ASP A 24 -16.33 17.45 -5.97
CA ASP A 24 -15.44 18.61 -5.96
C ASP A 24 -14.33 18.34 -4.94
N GLU A 25 -13.14 17.99 -5.43
CA GLU A 25 -12.01 17.55 -4.63
C GLU A 25 -11.54 18.62 -3.64
N ASP A 26 -11.53 19.88 -4.06
CA ASP A 26 -11.11 21.01 -3.23
C ASP A 26 -12.07 21.22 -2.05
N LEU A 27 -13.38 21.12 -2.30
CA LEU A 27 -14.38 21.20 -1.25
C LEU A 27 -14.33 20.00 -0.31
N TRP A 28 -14.03 18.81 -0.82
CA TRP A 28 -13.84 17.61 -0.02
C TRP A 28 -12.63 17.75 0.91
N LEU A 29 -11.48 18.19 0.37
CA LEU A 29 -10.26 18.48 1.14
C LEU A 29 -10.52 19.54 2.21
N ARG A 30 -11.25 20.61 1.87
CA ARG A 30 -11.62 21.64 2.85
C ARG A 30 -12.52 21.08 3.96
N ALA A 31 -13.48 20.23 3.60
CA ALA A 31 -14.40 19.62 4.56
C ALA A 31 -13.70 18.61 5.48
N SER A 32 -12.70 17.89 4.97
CA SER A 32 -11.91 16.89 5.69
C SER A 32 -10.84 17.50 6.60
N GLY A 33 -10.70 18.83 6.61
CA GLY A 33 -9.73 19.53 7.46
C GLY A 33 -8.40 19.82 6.78
N GLY A 34 -8.31 19.61 5.46
CA GLY A 34 -7.16 19.96 4.64
C GLY A 34 -5.88 19.21 4.98
N LYS A 35 -4.82 19.56 4.26
CA LYS A 35 -3.45 19.09 4.48
C LYS A 35 -2.81 19.75 5.72
N ASN A 36 -3.37 19.48 6.89
CA ASN A 36 -2.72 19.81 8.15
C ASN A 36 -1.63 18.77 8.39
N LYS A 37 -0.38 19.21 8.17
CA LYS A 37 0.84 18.43 8.37
C LYS A 37 0.99 17.98 9.82
N GLY A 38 1.53 16.77 9.98
CA GLY A 38 2.37 16.44 11.12
C GLY A 38 1.66 15.86 12.33
N LYS A 39 1.27 14.57 12.23
CA LYS A 39 1.50 13.57 13.29
C LYS A 39 1.71 12.21 12.63
N VAL A 40 2.95 11.94 12.21
CA VAL A 40 3.40 10.55 12.06
C VAL A 40 3.72 10.08 13.47
N TYR A 41 2.87 9.26 14.04
CA TYR A 41 3.18 8.59 15.29
C TYR A 41 4.21 7.48 15.00
N GLY A 42 5.42 7.61 15.55
CA GLY A 42 6.31 6.50 15.86
C GLY A 42 7.15 5.92 14.73
N PHE A 43 8.21 6.61 14.32
CA PHE A 43 9.44 5.95 13.85
C PHE A 43 10.53 6.19 14.89
N ASN A 44 10.56 5.36 15.92
CA ASN A 44 11.71 5.25 16.81
C ASN A 44 12.66 4.23 16.19
N ASN A 45 13.66 4.68 15.41
CA ASN A 45 14.87 3.88 15.26
C ASN A 45 15.75 4.20 16.47
N VAL A 46 15.81 3.28 17.42
CA VAL A 46 16.73 3.34 18.57
C VAL A 46 17.82 2.31 18.31
N ASP A 47 18.92 2.74 17.70
CA ASP A 47 20.15 1.95 17.59
C ASP A 47 21.17 2.29 18.70
N ASP A 48 20.71 2.80 19.85
CA ASP A 48 21.58 2.98 21.02
C ASP A 48 20.86 2.71 22.36
N PRO A 49 21.19 1.61 23.07
CA PRO A 49 20.60 1.24 24.36
C PRO A 49 20.96 2.17 25.54
N SER A 50 21.93 3.08 25.36
CA SER A 50 22.61 3.71 26.51
C SER A 50 22.09 5.10 26.91
N ALA A 51 21.27 5.76 26.10
CA ALA A 51 20.80 7.13 26.36
C ALA A 51 19.50 7.24 27.18
N LEU A 52 18.85 6.13 27.54
CA LEU A 52 17.48 6.14 28.12
C LEU A 52 17.43 6.46 29.64
N ILE A 53 18.53 6.35 30.38
CA ILE A 53 18.45 6.34 31.86
C ILE A 53 18.34 7.74 32.50
N THR A 54 18.50 8.84 31.76
CA THR A 54 18.50 10.17 32.39
C THR A 54 17.52 11.14 31.74
N GLY A 55 16.25 10.91 32.03
CA GLY A 55 15.39 12.00 32.51
C GLY A 55 14.34 12.52 31.55
N ILE A 56 13.13 11.93 31.58
CA ILE A 56 11.86 12.67 31.44
C ILE A 56 10.81 11.97 32.32
N PRO A 57 10.06 12.68 33.18
CA PRO A 57 8.96 12.08 33.92
C PRO A 57 7.82 11.76 32.95
N SER A 58 7.57 10.47 32.74
CA SER A 58 6.46 9.96 31.93
C SER A 58 5.12 10.39 32.53
N THR A 59 4.44 11.36 31.93
CA THR A 59 3.00 11.53 32.10
C THR A 59 2.30 10.28 31.59
N SER A 60 1.67 9.52 32.50
CA SER A 60 0.88 8.36 32.13
C SER A 60 -0.33 8.81 31.32
N CYS A 61 -0.30 8.54 30.03
CA CYS A 61 -1.52 8.53 29.23
C CYS A 61 -2.25 7.21 29.54
N SER A 62 -3.50 7.31 29.97
CA SER A 62 -4.38 6.17 30.17
C SER A 62 -4.65 5.50 28.82
N SER A 63 -3.80 4.54 28.47
CA SER A 63 -4.07 3.59 27.40
C SER A 63 -5.29 2.79 27.80
N THR A 64 -6.37 2.88 27.02
CA THR A 64 -7.42 1.87 27.04
C THR A 64 -6.75 0.53 26.71
N SER A 65 -6.62 -0.33 27.73
CA SER A 65 -6.11 -1.67 27.58
C SER A 65 -7.10 -2.50 26.77
N TYR A 66 -6.98 -2.50 25.46
CA TYR A 66 -7.51 -3.60 24.66
C TYR A 66 -6.58 -4.78 24.89
N GLY A 67 -7.15 -5.86 25.43
CA GLY A 67 -6.41 -6.98 26.01
C GLY A 67 -5.30 -7.53 25.11
N SER A 68 -4.20 -7.92 25.76
CA SER A 68 -3.01 -8.54 25.18
C SER A 68 -3.30 -9.70 24.21
N GLY A 69 -4.47 -10.35 24.29
CA GLY A 69 -4.82 -11.49 23.43
C GLY A 69 -5.19 -11.15 21.98
N GLY A 70 -5.47 -9.88 21.65
CA GLY A 70 -5.82 -9.48 20.28
C GLY A 70 -4.62 -9.23 19.37
N GLN A 71 -3.46 -8.85 19.93
CA GLN A 71 -2.26 -8.54 19.16
C GLN A 71 -1.56 -9.80 18.65
N ASP A 72 -1.56 -10.87 19.44
CA ASP A 72 -0.91 -12.14 19.07
C ASP A 72 -1.58 -12.80 17.86
N LEU A 73 -2.92 -12.73 17.76
CA LEU A 73 -3.68 -13.24 16.63
C LEU A 73 -3.41 -12.46 15.33
N GLU A 74 -3.31 -11.14 15.44
CA GLU A 74 -3.01 -10.30 14.28
C GLU A 74 -1.56 -10.49 13.81
N ILE A 75 -0.60 -10.63 14.73
CA ILE A 75 0.79 -10.96 14.41
C ILE A 75 0.87 -12.32 13.69
N GLN A 76 0.16 -13.33 14.19
CA GLN A 76 0.14 -14.65 13.57
C GLN A 76 -0.48 -14.61 12.16
N ARG A 77 -1.58 -13.86 11.99
CA ARG A 77 -2.23 -13.67 10.69
C ARG A 77 -1.30 -12.98 9.70
N LEU A 78 -0.65 -11.89 10.10
CA LEU A 78 0.27 -11.13 9.26
C LEU A 78 1.49 -11.97 8.87
N LYS A 79 2.01 -12.80 9.78
CA LYS A 79 3.10 -13.72 9.47
C LYS A 79 2.72 -14.70 8.36
N GLY A 80 1.53 -15.29 8.42
CA GLY A 80 1.03 -16.16 7.36
C GLY A 80 0.86 -15.45 6.01
N VAL A 81 0.40 -14.19 6.02
CA VAL A 81 0.30 -13.38 4.79
C VAL A 81 1.68 -13.10 4.19
N ILE A 82 2.67 -12.75 5.02
CA ILE A 82 4.03 -12.49 4.56
C ILE A 82 4.64 -13.75 3.93
N GLU A 83 4.52 -14.90 4.60
CA GLU A 83 5.00 -16.18 4.08
C GLU A 83 4.33 -16.54 2.74
N GLY A 84 3.02 -16.33 2.63
CA GLY A 84 2.28 -16.54 1.37
C GLY A 84 2.75 -15.64 0.23
N LEU A 85 2.93 -14.35 0.50
CA LEU A 85 3.41 -13.38 -0.51
C LEU A 85 4.84 -13.67 -0.97
N VAL A 86 5.70 -14.16 -0.07
CA VAL A 86 7.07 -14.56 -0.43
C VAL A 86 7.02 -15.76 -1.39
N ALA A 87 6.23 -16.78 -1.07
CA ALA A 87 6.09 -17.96 -1.93
C ALA A 87 5.47 -17.63 -3.29
N GLU A 88 4.44 -16.78 -3.33
CA GLU A 88 3.79 -16.33 -4.56
C GLU A 88 4.78 -15.60 -5.48
N LYS A 89 5.60 -14.70 -4.91
CA LYS A 89 6.61 -13.96 -5.65
C LYS A 89 7.72 -14.85 -6.20
N GLU A 90 8.14 -15.87 -5.45
CA GLU A 90 9.10 -16.85 -5.93
C GLU A 90 8.55 -17.68 -7.08
N ASN A 91 7.28 -18.09 -7.00
CA ASN A 91 6.60 -18.81 -8.07
C ASN A 91 6.43 -17.95 -9.34
N GLU A 92 5.99 -16.70 -9.21
CA GLU A 92 5.86 -15.77 -10.34
C GLU A 92 7.20 -15.57 -11.05
N LYS A 93 8.30 -15.46 -10.30
CA LYS A 93 9.64 -15.37 -10.86
C LYS A 93 10.02 -16.62 -11.66
N ALA A 94 9.76 -17.81 -11.10
CA ALA A 94 10.04 -19.08 -11.76
C ALA A 94 9.21 -19.26 -13.04
N GLU A 95 7.93 -18.87 -13.02
CA GLU A 95 7.05 -18.93 -14.18
C GLU A 95 7.54 -18.01 -15.30
N LYS A 96 7.94 -16.78 -14.96
CA LYS A 96 8.48 -15.83 -15.94
C LYS A 96 9.79 -16.31 -16.58
N GLU A 97 10.66 -16.96 -15.82
CA GLU A 97 11.87 -17.57 -16.35
C GLU A 97 11.55 -18.75 -17.29
N ARG A 98 10.55 -19.57 -16.95
CA ARG A 98 10.07 -20.66 -17.80
C ARG A 98 9.46 -20.14 -19.11
N GLU A 99 8.58 -19.14 -19.04
CA GLU A 99 7.97 -18.53 -20.23
C GLU A 99 9.03 -17.89 -21.15
N LYS A 100 10.05 -17.24 -20.56
CA LYS A 100 11.18 -16.71 -21.33
C LYS A 100 11.94 -17.82 -22.07
N ALA A 101 12.26 -18.92 -21.38
CA ALA A 101 12.96 -20.05 -22.00
C ALA A 101 12.13 -20.70 -23.12
N GLU A 102 10.81 -20.78 -22.96
CA GLU A 102 9.91 -21.31 -23.99
C GLU A 102 9.86 -20.40 -25.22
N LYS A 103 9.77 -19.08 -25.04
CA LYS A 103 9.83 -18.10 -26.14
C LYS A 103 11.15 -18.18 -26.91
N GLU A 104 12.26 -18.34 -26.19
CA GLU A 104 13.59 -18.49 -26.81
C GLU A 104 13.69 -19.80 -27.61
N ALA A 105 13.24 -20.92 -27.05
CA ALA A 105 13.21 -22.21 -27.75
C ALA A 105 12.31 -22.19 -28.99
N MET A 106 11.15 -21.50 -28.92
CA MET A 106 10.27 -21.31 -30.06
C MET A 106 10.96 -20.48 -31.15
N HIS A 107 11.63 -19.38 -30.78
CA HIS A 107 12.37 -18.56 -31.73
C HIS A 107 13.48 -19.36 -32.42
N GLU A 108 14.26 -20.14 -31.67
CA GLU A 108 15.32 -20.98 -32.24
C GLU A 108 14.77 -21.98 -33.27
N ARG A 109 13.61 -22.61 -32.98
CA ARG A 109 12.93 -23.52 -33.92
C ARG A 109 12.50 -22.80 -35.20
N LEU A 110 11.94 -21.60 -35.08
CA LEU A 110 11.54 -20.80 -36.24
C LEU A 110 12.74 -20.46 -37.13
N THR A 111 13.86 -20.04 -36.52
CA THR A 111 15.11 -19.74 -37.26
C THR A 111 15.64 -20.97 -38.00
N LYS A 112 15.59 -22.16 -37.37
CA LYS A 112 15.98 -23.43 -38.02
C LYS A 112 15.09 -23.75 -39.23
N ILE A 113 13.77 -23.55 -39.11
CA ILE A 113 12.83 -23.78 -40.22
C ILE A 113 13.10 -22.80 -41.36
N GLU A 114 13.31 -21.51 -41.06
CA GLU A 114 13.61 -20.48 -42.07
C GLU A 114 14.90 -20.79 -42.84
N ALA A 115 15.94 -21.27 -42.16
CA ALA A 115 17.20 -21.67 -42.79
C ALA A 115 17.02 -22.84 -43.76
N ILE A 116 16.20 -23.85 -43.40
CA ILE A 116 15.90 -24.99 -44.27
C ILE A 116 15.12 -24.53 -45.51
N LEU A 117 14.12 -23.67 -45.33
CA LEU A 117 13.34 -23.14 -46.45
C LEU A 117 14.23 -22.40 -47.45
N LYS A 118 15.18 -21.58 -46.98
CA LYS A 118 16.17 -20.89 -47.82
C LYS A 118 17.11 -21.82 -48.59
N LEU A 119 17.33 -23.04 -48.12
CA LEU A 119 18.17 -24.05 -48.80
C LEU A 119 17.41 -24.84 -49.87
N VAL A 120 16.07 -24.88 -49.78
CA VAL A 120 15.20 -25.67 -50.66
C VAL A 120 14.60 -24.80 -51.80
N THR A 121 14.61 -23.47 -51.66
CA THR A 121 14.32 -22.50 -52.73
C THR A 121 15.57 -22.06 -53.47
#